data_AF-A0A6N4V339-F1
#
_entry.id   AF-A0A6N4V339-F1
#
_cell.length_a   1.000
_cell.length_b   1.000
_cell.length_c   1.000
_cell.angle_alpha   90.00
_cell.angle_beta   90.00
_cell.angle_gamma   90.00
#
_symmetry.space_group_name_H-M   'P 1'
#
loop_
_entity.id
_entity.type
_entity.pdbx_description
1 polymer ?
#
loop_
_entity_poly.entity_id
_entity_poly.type
_entity_poly.pdbx_seq_one_letter_code
_entity_poly.pdbx_strand_id
1 'polypeptide(L)'
;MRHKTFNLGSLFFVGAAAAAITTAPLAGANPPPPAPPPPPPPACVNPDGGPCVAGPGGAEGAIPGGPGGEAGPGGASGAIPGGPAGAAGPEGATGSLSPVGPSGTAGPGGASGCIPGVGCATIPAP
;
A
#
# COMPACT_ATOMS: atom_id res chain seq x y z
N MET A 1 -67.58 6.11 -55.92
CA MET A 1 -67.82 6.07 -54.47
C MET A 1 -67.63 4.64 -53.96
N ARG A 2 -66.58 4.39 -53.18
CA ARG A 2 -66.42 3.18 -52.35
C ARG A 2 -65.70 3.61 -51.08
N HIS A 3 -66.38 3.46 -49.96
CA HIS A 3 -65.93 3.84 -48.63
C HIS A 3 -64.89 2.83 -48.15
N LYS A 4 -63.76 3.31 -47.62
CA LYS A 4 -62.82 2.47 -46.89
C LYS A 4 -62.96 2.82 -45.41
N THR A 5 -63.72 1.97 -44.72
CA THR A 5 -64.04 2.03 -43.30
C THR A 5 -62.75 2.02 -42.49
N PHE A 6 -62.35 3.18 -41.97
CA PHE A 6 -61.21 3.31 -41.07
C PHE A 6 -61.65 2.76 -39.70
N ASN A 7 -61.00 1.68 -39.25
CA ASN A 7 -61.35 0.96 -38.04
C ASN A 7 -61.00 1.82 -36.82
N LEU A 8 -62.04 2.25 -36.09
CA LEU A 8 -62.00 3.17 -34.96
C LEU A 8 -61.44 2.53 -33.65
N GLY A 9 -60.95 1.28 -33.71
CA GLY A 9 -60.41 0.55 -32.55
C GLY A 9 -58.97 0.92 -32.17
N SER A 10 -58.16 1.40 -33.12
CA SER A 10 -56.73 1.65 -32.87
C SER A 10 -56.43 2.97 -32.12
N LEU A 11 -57.41 3.86 -31.96
CA LEU A 11 -57.22 5.14 -31.28
C LEU A 11 -57.40 5.08 -29.75
N PHE A 12 -57.87 3.95 -29.20
CA PHE A 12 -58.11 3.83 -27.75
C PHE A 12 -56.98 3.15 -26.97
N PHE A 13 -55.97 2.56 -27.63
CA PHE A 13 -54.86 1.89 -26.94
C PHE A 13 -53.58 2.73 -26.78
N VAL A 14 -53.59 3.99 -27.21
CA VAL A 14 -52.47 4.94 -27.06
C VAL A 14 -52.67 5.89 -25.87
N GLY A 15 -53.85 5.90 -25.24
CA GLY A 15 -54.19 6.83 -24.14
C GLY A 15 -53.84 6.36 -22.72
N ALA A 16 -53.55 5.07 -22.50
CA ALA A 16 -53.44 4.51 -21.14
C ALA A 16 -52.00 4.41 -20.60
N ALA A 17 -50.96 4.52 -21.45
CA ALA A 17 -49.56 4.37 -21.01
C ALA A 17 -48.91 5.68 -20.51
N ALA A 18 -49.57 6.84 -20.71
CA ALA A 18 -48.97 8.15 -20.44
C ALA A 18 -49.26 8.74 -19.04
N ALA A 19 -50.13 8.12 -18.24
CA ALA A 19 -50.58 8.69 -16.96
C ALA A 19 -49.99 8.03 -15.71
N ALA A 20 -49.13 7.00 -15.84
CA ALA A 20 -48.63 6.21 -14.70
C ALA A 20 -47.19 6.52 -14.28
N ILE A 21 -46.54 7.56 -14.84
CA ILE A 21 -45.13 7.89 -14.53
C ILE A 21 -45.01 9.12 -13.60
N THR A 22 -46.12 9.78 -13.24
CA THR A 22 -46.07 11.04 -12.47
C THR A 22 -46.27 10.86 -10.96
N THR A 23 -46.56 9.65 -10.47
CA THR A 23 -46.85 9.41 -9.04
C THR A 23 -46.00 8.31 -8.40
N ALA A 24 -44.91 7.86 -9.03
CA ALA A 24 -43.90 7.12 -8.29
C ALA A 24 -43.24 8.10 -7.31
N PRO A 25 -43.22 7.82 -5.99
CA PRO A 25 -42.42 8.64 -5.11
C PRO A 25 -40.98 8.50 -5.62
N LEU A 26 -40.31 9.63 -5.86
CA LEU A 26 -38.88 9.67 -5.68
C LEU A 26 -38.67 9.30 -4.22
N ALA A 27 -38.59 8.00 -3.93
CA ALA A 27 -37.92 7.53 -2.74
C ALA A 27 -36.52 8.11 -2.90
N GLY A 28 -36.30 9.25 -2.27
CA GLY A 28 -35.02 9.90 -2.19
C GLY A 28 -34.09 8.90 -1.54
N ALA A 29 -33.42 8.08 -2.35
CA ALA A 29 -32.19 7.46 -1.95
C ALA A 29 -31.24 8.63 -1.76
N ASN A 30 -31.32 9.24 -0.57
CA ASN A 30 -30.30 10.17 -0.11
C ASN A 30 -29.01 9.39 -0.32
N PRO A 31 -28.12 9.84 -1.23
CA PRO A 31 -26.89 9.12 -1.49
C PRO A 31 -26.23 8.86 -0.13
N PRO A 32 -25.76 7.64 0.15
CA PRO A 32 -25.03 7.41 1.38
C PRO A 32 -23.97 8.51 1.47
N PRO A 33 -23.83 9.17 2.63
CA PRO A 33 -22.88 10.25 2.78
C PRO A 33 -21.52 9.77 2.26
N PRO A 34 -20.78 10.61 1.51
CA PRO A 34 -19.49 10.24 0.97
C PRO A 34 -18.66 9.56 2.06
N ALA A 35 -18.07 8.42 1.75
CA ALA A 35 -17.19 7.73 2.70
C ALA A 35 -16.16 8.75 3.21
N PRO A 36 -15.83 8.76 4.51
CA PRO A 36 -14.80 9.62 5.04
C PRO A 36 -13.53 9.47 4.20
N PRO A 37 -12.80 10.56 3.92
CA PRO A 37 -11.54 10.45 3.20
C PRO A 37 -10.62 9.47 3.95
N PRO A 38 -9.86 8.63 3.20
CA PRO A 38 -8.93 7.72 3.84
C PRO A 38 -7.98 8.49 4.76
N PRO A 39 -7.57 7.92 5.91
CA PRO A 39 -6.64 8.58 6.81
C PRO A 39 -5.37 8.96 6.04
N PRO A 40 -4.76 10.13 6.34
CA PRO A 40 -3.52 10.53 5.68
C PRO A 40 -2.46 9.45 5.91
N PRO A 41 -1.63 9.16 4.89
CA PRO A 41 -0.52 8.22 5.05
C PRO A 41 0.34 8.67 6.24
N PRO A 42 0.84 7.73 7.07
CA PRO A 42 1.64 8.09 8.23
C PRO A 42 2.86 8.90 7.80
N ALA A 43 3.06 10.03 8.46
CA ALA A 43 4.19 10.90 8.20
C ALA A 43 5.50 10.17 8.50
N CYS A 44 6.49 10.32 7.63
CA CYS A 44 7.86 9.94 7.94
C CYS A 44 8.40 10.89 9.02
N VAL A 45 8.86 10.30 10.12
CA VAL A 45 9.38 11.04 11.28
C VAL A 45 10.80 10.60 11.58
N ASN A 46 11.65 11.57 11.86
CA ASN A 46 12.95 11.32 12.46
C ASN A 46 12.79 10.95 13.95
N PRO A 47 13.82 10.39 14.60
CA PRO A 47 13.80 10.12 16.05
C PRO A 47 13.52 11.37 16.92
N ASP A 48 13.87 12.57 16.43
CA ASP A 48 13.62 13.86 17.07
C ASP A 48 12.18 14.41 16.83
N GLY A 49 11.35 13.67 16.10
CA GLY A 49 9.96 14.03 15.80
C GLY A 49 9.80 15.04 14.64
N GLY A 50 10.91 15.45 14.01
CA GLY A 50 10.89 16.31 12.83
C GLY A 50 10.54 15.54 11.54
N PRO A 51 10.25 16.25 10.44
CA PRO A 51 10.08 15.63 9.13
C PRO A 51 11.39 14.99 8.66
N CYS A 52 11.32 13.87 7.96
CA CYS A 52 12.52 13.27 7.36
C CYS A 52 13.10 14.19 6.28
N VAL A 53 14.34 14.62 6.48
CA VAL A 53 15.08 15.50 5.56
C VAL A 53 16.48 14.92 5.40
N ALA A 54 16.96 14.82 4.16
CA ALA A 54 18.34 14.42 3.87
C ALA A 54 19.29 15.62 3.99
N GLY A 55 20.40 15.45 4.71
CA GLY A 55 21.45 16.44 4.89
C GLY A 55 22.85 15.90 4.57
N PRO A 56 23.91 16.73 4.69
CA PRO A 56 25.29 16.32 4.38
C PRO A 56 25.81 15.15 5.24
N GLY A 57 25.26 14.99 6.44
CA GLY A 57 25.57 13.87 7.34
C GLY A 57 24.79 12.59 7.06
N GLY A 58 23.78 12.64 6.18
CA GLY A 58 22.88 11.53 5.92
C GLY A 58 21.40 11.89 6.02
N ALA A 59 20.57 10.87 5.92
CA ALA A 59 19.13 10.94 6.08
C ALA A 59 18.68 9.83 7.03
N GLU A 60 17.69 10.14 7.85
CA GLU A 60 17.05 9.19 8.76
C GLU A 60 15.54 9.25 8.52
N GLY A 61 14.85 8.18 8.89
CA GLY A 61 13.40 8.19 8.88
C GLY A 61 12.79 6.90 9.38
N ALA A 62 11.71 7.06 10.11
CA ALA A 62 10.90 5.96 10.61
C ALA A 62 9.42 6.24 10.37
N ILE A 63 8.69 5.17 10.12
CA ILE A 63 7.23 5.18 10.18
C ILE A 63 6.84 4.69 11.58
N PRO A 64 5.99 5.41 12.35
CA PRO A 64 5.56 4.94 13.66
C PRO A 64 4.93 3.54 13.58
N GLY A 65 5.51 2.57 14.29
CA GLY A 65 5.08 1.16 14.24
C GLY A 65 5.41 0.42 12.93
N GLY A 66 6.08 1.08 11.99
CA GLY A 66 6.46 0.53 10.69
C GLY A 66 7.98 0.51 10.49
N PRO A 67 8.43 0.33 9.23
CA PRO A 67 9.84 0.32 8.88
C PRO A 67 10.53 1.64 9.24
N GLY A 68 11.82 1.54 9.55
CA GLY A 68 12.71 2.68 9.68
C GLY A 68 14.08 2.38 9.12
N GLY A 69 14.84 3.44 8.87
CA GLY A 69 16.21 3.34 8.41
C GLY A 69 16.95 4.67 8.41
N GLU A 70 18.24 4.54 8.22
CA GLU A 70 19.20 5.64 8.19
C GLU A 70 20.24 5.36 7.09
N ALA A 71 20.76 6.42 6.49
CA ALA A 71 21.82 6.34 5.51
C ALA A 71 22.73 7.56 5.60
N GLY A 72 24.04 7.34 5.65
CA GLY A 72 25.06 8.39 5.69
C GLY A 72 26.38 7.92 5.08
N PRO A 73 27.45 8.73 5.18
CA PRO A 73 28.75 8.41 4.58
C PRO A 73 29.37 7.10 5.09
N GLY A 74 29.01 6.68 6.31
CA GLY A 74 29.48 5.43 6.92
C GLY A 74 28.69 4.18 6.51
N GLY A 75 27.60 4.34 5.75
CA GLY A 75 26.72 3.23 5.37
C GLY A 75 25.25 3.52 5.62
N ALA A 76 24.43 2.50 5.52
CA ALA A 76 22.99 2.55 5.73
C ALA A 76 22.52 1.38 6.58
N SER A 77 21.44 1.58 7.33
CA SER A 77 20.78 0.56 8.15
C SER A 77 19.28 0.69 8.01
N GLY A 78 18.56 -0.42 8.16
CA GLY A 78 17.12 -0.44 8.13
C GLY A 78 16.55 -1.66 8.81
N ALA A 79 15.36 -1.50 9.37
CA ALA A 79 14.65 -2.58 10.04
C ALA A 79 13.14 -2.43 9.88
N ILE A 80 12.47 -3.57 9.80
CA ILE A 80 11.02 -3.67 9.90
C ILE A 80 10.69 -4.33 11.24
N PRO A 81 9.81 -3.74 12.08
CA PRO A 81 9.36 -4.38 13.31
C PRO A 81 8.81 -5.79 13.06
N GLY A 82 9.38 -6.80 13.71
CA GLY A 82 9.01 -8.21 13.54
C GLY A 82 9.35 -8.81 12.17
N GLY A 83 10.13 -8.10 11.35
CA GLY A 83 10.51 -8.49 10.01
C GLY A 83 12.01 -8.36 9.76
N PRO A 84 12.42 -8.25 8.49
CA PRO A 84 13.82 -8.20 8.12
C PRO A 84 14.52 -6.96 8.66
N ALA A 85 15.80 -7.11 8.97
CA ALA A 85 16.70 -6.02 9.30
C ALA A 85 18.06 -6.23 8.62
N GLY A 86 18.76 -5.15 8.33
CA GLY A 86 20.08 -5.21 7.75
C GLY A 86 20.79 -3.86 7.75
N ALA A 87 22.10 -3.92 7.57
CA ALA A 87 22.95 -2.76 7.45
C ALA A 87 24.05 -3.02 6.41
N ALA A 88 24.54 -1.97 5.77
CA ALA A 88 25.65 -2.05 4.82
C ALA A 88 26.54 -0.83 4.93
N GLY A 89 27.86 -1.04 4.93
CA GLY A 89 28.86 0.01 4.98
C GLY A 89 30.20 -0.46 4.40
N PRO A 90 31.27 0.33 4.54
CA PRO A 90 32.60 0.00 4.02
C PRO A 90 33.16 -1.32 4.53
N GLU A 91 32.78 -1.72 5.75
CA GLU A 91 33.23 -2.97 6.37
C GLU A 91 32.40 -4.19 5.96
N GLY A 92 31.38 -3.99 5.12
CA GLY A 92 30.51 -5.06 4.64
C GLY A 92 29.04 -4.82 4.95
N ALA A 93 28.25 -5.86 4.75
CA ALA A 93 26.81 -5.87 4.95
C ALA A 93 26.38 -7.00 5.88
N THR A 94 25.25 -6.78 6.56
CA THR A 94 24.58 -7.72 7.42
C THR A 94 23.10 -7.76 7.07
N GLY A 95 22.47 -8.90 7.24
CA GLY A 95 21.05 -9.08 6.99
C GLY A 95 20.48 -10.22 7.80
N SER A 96 19.23 -10.07 8.24
CA SER A 96 18.50 -11.11 8.96
C SER A 96 17.01 -11.03 8.68
N LEU A 97 16.36 -12.18 8.65
CA LEU A 97 14.90 -12.33 8.60
C LEU A 97 14.35 -12.67 9.99
N SER A 98 14.69 -11.84 10.99
CA SER A 98 14.30 -12.05 12.39
C SER A 98 12.77 -11.96 12.57
N PRO A 99 12.15 -12.76 13.48
CA PRO A 99 12.77 -13.69 14.43
C PRO A 99 13.06 -15.10 13.88
N VAL A 100 12.48 -15.47 12.74
CA VAL A 100 12.68 -16.79 12.11
C VAL A 100 12.98 -16.62 10.63
N GLY A 101 14.22 -16.91 10.26
CA GLY A 101 14.66 -16.90 8.88
C GLY A 101 16.18 -16.84 8.77
N PRO A 102 16.72 -16.92 7.56
CA PRO A 102 18.16 -16.88 7.37
C PRO A 102 18.76 -15.53 7.76
N SER A 103 20.03 -15.58 8.14
CA SER A 103 20.84 -14.42 8.45
C SER A 103 22.22 -14.57 7.83
N GLY A 104 22.91 -13.46 7.61
CA GLY A 104 24.26 -13.50 7.11
C GLY A 104 24.97 -12.16 7.16
N THR A 105 26.27 -12.24 6.99
CA THR A 105 27.19 -11.11 6.91
C THR A 105 28.17 -11.33 5.77
N ALA A 106 28.60 -10.27 5.11
CA ALA A 106 29.62 -10.33 4.07
C ALA A 106 30.45 -9.07 4.11
N GLY A 107 31.78 -9.19 4.09
CA GLY A 107 32.70 -8.06 4.11
C GLY A 107 34.10 -8.43 3.64
N PRO A 108 35.09 -7.53 3.81
CA PRO A 108 36.47 -7.76 3.37
C PRO A 108 37.13 -8.99 3.99
N GLY A 109 36.66 -9.47 5.15
CA GLY A 109 37.16 -10.68 5.81
C GLY A 109 36.50 -11.99 5.34
N GLY A 110 35.54 -11.92 4.41
CA GLY A 110 34.76 -13.07 3.94
C GLY A 110 33.27 -12.93 4.24
N ALA A 111 32.53 -14.03 4.09
CA ALA A 111 31.09 -14.08 4.29
C ALA A 111 30.68 -15.23 5.21
N SER A 112 29.62 -15.02 5.98
CA SER A 112 28.99 -16.03 6.81
C SER A 112 27.48 -15.99 6.66
N GLY A 113 26.83 -17.14 6.77
CA GLY A 113 25.38 -17.25 6.69
C GLY A 113 24.86 -18.43 7.49
N CYS A 114 23.66 -18.28 8.03
CA CYS A 114 22.93 -19.30 8.77
C CYS A 114 21.52 -19.42 8.22
N ILE A 115 21.04 -20.65 8.09
CA ILE A 115 19.65 -20.96 7.78
C ILE A 115 19.09 -21.81 8.93
N PRO A 116 18.04 -21.36 9.63
CA PRO A 116 17.41 -22.13 10.70
C PRO A 116 17.01 -23.52 10.22
N GLY A 117 17.35 -24.55 11.00
CA GLY A 117 17.05 -25.95 10.68
C GLY A 117 17.95 -26.59 9.61
N VAL A 118 18.86 -25.84 8.97
CA VAL A 118 19.81 -26.39 7.98
C VAL A 118 21.25 -26.29 8.50
N GLY A 119 21.66 -25.14 9.01
CA GLY A 119 23.01 -24.92 9.55
C GLY A 119 23.64 -23.60 9.10
N CYS A 120 24.90 -23.41 9.48
CA CYS A 120 25.68 -22.21 9.16
C CYS A 120 26.91 -22.57 8.32
N ALA A 121 27.33 -21.63 7.47
CA ALA A 121 28.55 -21.73 6.68
C ALA A 121 29.31 -20.40 6.73
N THR A 122 30.65 -20.49 6.68
CA THR A 122 31.55 -19.34 6.61
C THR A 122 32.57 -19.59 5.51
N ILE A 123 32.79 -18.59 4.66
CA ILE A 123 33.82 -18.56 3.63
C ILE A 123 34.74 -17.38 3.95
N PRO A 124 35.98 -17.63 4.41
CA PRO A 124 36.97 -16.58 4.60
C PRO A 124 37.35 -15.89 3.29
N ALA A 125 37.85 -14.65 3.38
CA ALA A 125 38.43 -13.98 2.23
C ALA A 125 39.68 -14.73 1.70
N PRO A 126 39.97 -14.65 0.39
CA PRO A 126 41.17 -15.25 -0.22
C PRO A 126 42.50 -14.69 0.31
#